data_AF-A0A7C2M6P7-F1
#
_entry.id   AF-A0A7C2M6P7-F1
#
_cell.length_a   1.000
_cell.length_b   1.000
_cell.length_c   1.000
_cell.angle_alpha   90.00
_cell.angle_beta   90.00
_cell.angle_gamma   90.00
#
_symmetry.space_group_name_H-M   'P 1'
#
loop_
_entity.id
_entity.type
_entity.pdbx_description
1 polymer ?
#
loop_
_entity_poly.entity_id
_entity_poly.type
_entity_poly.pdbx_seq_one_letter_code
_entity_poly.pdbx_strand_id
1 'polypeptide(L)'
;MKKSIDFKLLSILCVVVIAFLALSIFAFSAKKEMVEEWISANDGGSITLGNVTITFGPNVLTKDTKIHIIYFGNGEYQFGPEVHVNGTFTVCFDDPPEKVFTFRQGEWVEVDDYDGYGCFETDHFSRYRGC
;
A
#
# COMPACT_ATOMS: atom_id res chain seq x y z
N MET A 1 12.68 57.77 14.76
CA MET A 1 13.72 56.72 14.59
C MET A 1 13.23 55.72 13.56
N LYS A 2 13.82 55.70 12.36
CA LYS A 2 13.46 54.77 11.28
C LYS A 2 14.22 53.46 11.56
N LYS A 3 13.53 52.41 12.03
CA LYS A 3 14.14 51.08 12.21
C LYS A 3 14.62 50.60 10.84
N SER A 4 15.93 50.60 10.60
CA SER A 4 16.51 49.99 9.42
C SER A 4 16.28 48.49 9.53
N ILE A 5 15.43 47.95 8.67
CA ILE A 5 15.25 46.51 8.53
C ILE A 5 16.61 45.95 8.09
N ASP A 6 17.15 45.00 8.87
CA ASP A 6 18.37 44.32 8.49
C ASP A 6 18.07 43.42 7.29
N PHE A 7 18.46 43.90 6.10
CA PHE A 7 18.25 43.20 4.84
C PHE A 7 18.90 41.80 4.82
N LYS A 8 19.95 41.55 5.62
CA LYS A 8 20.54 40.21 5.74
C LYS A 8 19.61 39.26 6.48
N LEU A 9 19.00 39.71 7.57
CA LEU A 9 18.04 38.92 8.34
C LEU A 9 16.80 38.59 7.51
N LEU A 10 16.29 39.57 6.75
CA LEU A 10 15.14 39.38 5.87
C LEU A 10 15.44 38.37 4.74
N SER A 11 16.64 38.44 4.15
CA SER A 11 17.08 37.51 3.12
C SER A 11 17.17 36.07 3.64
N ILE A 12 17.76 35.87 4.83
CA ILE A 12 17.85 34.55 5.46
C ILE A 12 16.46 34.00 5.76
N LEU A 13 15.55 34.83 6.29
CA LEU A 13 14.18 34.41 6.58
C LEU A 13 13.43 33.99 5.31
N CYS A 14 13.59 34.73 4.20
CA CYS A 14 13.03 34.36 2.90
C CYS A 14 13.55 33.02 2.39
N VAL A 15 14.87 32.77 2.48
CA VAL A 15 15.45 31.49 2.05
C VAL A 15 14.91 30.32 2.87
N VAL A 16 14.78 30.49 4.19
CA VAL A 16 14.20 29.48 5.08
C VAL A 16 12.74 29.20 4.71
N VAL A 17 11.92 30.24 4.49
CA VAL A 17 10.51 30.08 4.09
C VAL A 17 10.39 29.37 2.75
N ILE A 18 11.24 29.70 1.77
CA ILE A 18 11.27 29.03 0.46
C ILE A 18 11.67 27.55 0.61
N ALA A 19 12.65 27.25 1.47
CA ALA A 19 13.06 25.87 1.74
C ALA A 19 11.92 25.05 2.39
N PHE A 20 11.19 25.62 3.35
CA PHE A 20 10.02 24.98 3.96
C PHE A 20 8.86 24.81 2.96
N LEU A 21 8.64 25.78 2.07
CA LEU A 21 7.66 25.66 0.98
C LEU A 21 8.06 24.57 -0.03
N ALA A 22 9.34 24.45 -0.37
CA ALA A 22 9.82 23.41 -1.26
C ALA A 22 9.63 22.01 -0.62
N LEU A 23 10.01 21.86 0.64
CA LEU A 23 9.83 20.60 1.39
C LEU A 23 8.35 20.21 1.55
N SER A 24 7.43 21.18 1.69
CA SER A 24 6.00 20.87 1.76
C SER A 24 5.40 20.45 0.42
N ILE A 25 5.96 20.92 -0.71
CA ILE A 25 5.54 20.46 -2.05
C ILE A 25 5.98 19.00 -2.29
N PHE A 26 7.14 18.57 -1.79
CA PHE A 26 7.55 17.15 -1.85
C PHE A 26 6.73 16.24 -0.94
N ALA A 27 6.09 16.78 0.09
CA ALA A 27 5.21 16.01 0.98
C ALA A 27 3.84 15.69 0.35
N PHE A 28 3.51 16.29 -0.80
CA PHE A 28 2.24 16.08 -1.47
C PHE A 28 2.30 14.99 -2.55
N SER A 29 1.68 13.87 -2.17
CA SER A 29 0.86 13.03 -3.05
C SER A 29 1.61 12.08 -3.99
N ALA A 30 2.27 11.07 -3.43
CA ALA A 30 2.15 9.74 -4.05
C ALA A 30 0.63 9.48 -4.16
N LYS A 31 0.11 9.49 -5.39
CA LYS A 31 -1.32 9.33 -5.67
C LYS A 31 -1.76 8.01 -5.04
N LYS A 32 -2.47 8.11 -3.92
CA LYS A 32 -3.03 6.96 -3.21
C LYS A 32 -4.19 6.45 -4.04
N GLU A 33 -3.97 5.38 -4.79
CA GLU A 33 -5.02 4.70 -5.53
C GLU A 33 -5.68 3.67 -4.62
N MET A 34 -7.00 3.51 -4.73
CA MET A 34 -7.78 2.62 -3.88
C MET A 34 -8.94 2.05 -4.68
N VAL A 35 -9.23 0.77 -4.45
CA VAL A 35 -10.41 0.06 -4.95
C VAL A 35 -11.10 -0.62 -3.79
N GLU A 36 -12.42 -0.75 -3.86
CA GLU A 36 -13.22 -1.51 -2.90
C GLU A 36 -14.19 -2.42 -3.64
N GLU A 37 -14.39 -3.64 -3.14
CA GLU A 37 -15.33 -4.60 -3.72
C GLU A 37 -15.99 -5.44 -2.62
N TRP A 38 -17.26 -5.81 -2.82
CA TRP A 38 -17.95 -6.76 -1.95
C TRP A 38 -17.62 -8.19 -2.36
N ILE A 39 -16.99 -8.94 -1.46
CA ILE A 39 -16.64 -10.35 -1.69
C ILE A 39 -17.61 -11.24 -0.90
N SER A 40 -18.24 -12.19 -1.59
CA SER A 40 -19.17 -13.17 -1.01
C SER A 40 -18.40 -14.16 -0.15
N ALA A 41 -18.89 -14.47 1.06
CA ALA A 41 -18.31 -15.56 1.85
C ALA A 41 -18.61 -16.93 1.24
N ASN A 42 -19.78 -17.10 0.62
CA ASN A 42 -20.20 -18.40 0.09
C ASN A 42 -19.53 -18.69 -1.25
N ASP A 43 -19.45 -17.69 -2.13
CA ASP A 43 -18.99 -17.87 -3.52
C ASP A 43 -17.53 -17.42 -3.71
N GLY A 44 -16.99 -16.66 -2.76
CA GLY A 44 -15.70 -16.01 -2.92
C GLY A 44 -15.77 -14.78 -3.84
N GLY A 45 -14.64 -14.47 -4.46
CA GLY A 45 -14.53 -13.36 -5.41
C GLY A 45 -13.11 -12.82 -5.49
N SER A 46 -12.91 -11.82 -6.34
CA SER A 46 -11.60 -11.20 -6.57
C SER A 46 -11.69 -9.68 -6.59
N ILE A 47 -10.58 -9.03 -6.24
CA ILE A 47 -10.42 -7.59 -6.28
C ILE A 47 -9.04 -7.25 -6.84
N THR A 48 -8.98 -6.33 -7.80
CA THR A 48 -7.76 -5.96 -8.51
C THR A 48 -7.50 -4.46 -8.42
N LEU A 49 -6.26 -4.10 -8.09
CA LEU A 49 -5.76 -2.73 -8.16
C LEU A 49 -4.38 -2.70 -8.79
N GLY A 50 -4.27 -2.04 -9.94
CA GLY A 50 -2.99 -1.93 -10.65
C GLY A 50 -2.45 -3.32 -10.96
N ASN A 51 -1.28 -3.65 -10.42
CA ASN A 51 -0.60 -4.91 -10.68
C ASN A 51 -1.05 -6.07 -9.77
N VAL A 52 -1.87 -5.81 -8.73
CA VAL A 52 -2.20 -6.82 -7.71
C VAL A 52 -3.65 -7.23 -7.77
N THR A 53 -3.87 -8.55 -7.81
CA THR A 53 -5.17 -9.18 -7.66
C THR A 53 -5.20 -10.06 -6.42
N ILE A 54 -6.22 -9.91 -5.59
CA ILE A 54 -6.51 -10.82 -4.47
C ILE A 54 -7.72 -11.66 -4.85
N THR A 55 -7.64 -12.98 -4.65
CA THR A 55 -8.73 -13.90 -4.93
C THR A 55 -9.05 -14.74 -3.71
N PHE A 56 -10.31 -14.74 -3.31
CA PHE A 56 -10.86 -15.58 -2.24
C PHE A 56 -11.68 -16.70 -2.86
N GLY A 57 -11.41 -17.93 -2.41
CA GLY A 57 -12.27 -19.07 -2.71
C GLY A 57 -13.56 -19.08 -1.87
N PRO A 58 -14.49 -19.98 -2.20
CA PRO A 58 -15.67 -20.27 -1.38
C PRO A 58 -15.32 -20.56 0.08
N ASN A 59 -16.04 -19.97 1.02
CA ASN A 59 -15.90 -20.15 2.47
C ASN A 59 -14.55 -19.71 3.08
N VAL A 60 -13.67 -19.04 2.33
CA VAL A 60 -12.44 -18.45 2.88
C VAL A 60 -12.77 -17.24 3.75
N LEU A 61 -13.73 -16.41 3.35
CA LEU A 61 -14.26 -15.37 4.21
C LEU A 61 -15.37 -15.94 5.11
N THR A 62 -15.43 -15.46 6.35
CA THR A 62 -16.44 -15.90 7.33
C THR A 62 -17.81 -15.24 7.14
N LYS A 63 -17.86 -14.14 6.40
CA LYS A 63 -19.05 -13.37 6.05
C LYS A 63 -18.75 -12.48 4.84
N ASP A 64 -19.80 -12.07 4.15
CA ASP A 64 -19.67 -11.08 3.07
C ASP A 64 -18.94 -9.85 3.58
N THR A 65 -17.86 -9.48 2.92
CA THR A 65 -16.96 -8.44 3.39
C THR A 65 -16.59 -7.50 2.28
N LYS A 66 -16.68 -6.19 2.57
CA LYS A 66 -16.17 -5.14 1.68
C LYS A 66 -14.66 -5.05 1.84
N ILE A 67 -13.92 -5.62 0.90
CA ILE A 67 -12.46 -5.60 0.87
C ILE A 67 -12.00 -4.37 0.10
N HIS A 68 -10.86 -3.81 0.48
CA HIS A 68 -10.18 -2.75 -0.23
C HIS A 68 -8.69 -3.02 -0.40
N ILE A 69 -8.15 -2.57 -1.53
CA ILE A 69 -6.71 -2.51 -1.78
C ILE A 69 -6.34 -1.04 -1.89
N ILE A 70 -5.23 -0.66 -1.27
CA ILE A 70 -4.64 0.67 -1.38
C ILE A 70 -3.24 0.54 -1.95
N TYR A 71 -2.94 1.28 -3.01
CA TYR A 71 -1.60 1.40 -3.56
C TYR A 71 -0.90 2.66 -3.00
N PHE A 72 0.28 2.48 -2.40
CA PHE A 72 1.07 3.54 -1.80
C PHE A 72 2.22 4.05 -2.71
N GLY A 73 2.39 3.47 -3.90
CA GLY A 73 3.57 3.69 -4.73
C GLY A 73 4.65 2.63 -4.50
N ASN A 74 5.67 2.60 -5.37
CA ASN A 74 6.85 1.73 -5.24
C ASN A 74 6.51 0.23 -5.06
N GLY A 75 5.45 -0.25 -5.71
CA GLY A 75 5.01 -1.64 -5.60
C GLY A 75 4.40 -2.03 -4.25
N GLU A 76 4.13 -1.08 -3.34
CA GLU A 76 3.53 -1.34 -2.02
C GLU A 76 2.00 -1.24 -2.04
N TYR A 77 1.37 -2.33 -1.60
CA TYR A 77 -0.07 -2.47 -1.49
C TYR A 77 -0.47 -2.80 -0.05
N GLN A 78 -1.55 -2.20 0.43
CA GLN A 78 -2.18 -2.55 1.71
C GLN A 78 -3.57 -3.10 1.47
N PHE A 79 -3.86 -4.23 2.08
CA PHE A 79 -5.18 -4.83 2.05
C PHE A 79 -5.94 -4.43 3.32
N GLY A 80 -7.25 -4.24 3.19
CA GLY A 80 -8.12 -3.93 4.32
C GLY A 80 -9.58 -4.27 4.03
N PRO A 81 -10.47 -4.16 5.02
CA PRO A 81 -10.14 -4.08 6.44
C PRO A 81 -9.40 -5.33 6.92
N GLU A 82 -8.80 -5.31 8.11
CA GLU A 82 -8.23 -6.52 8.70
C GLU A 82 -9.34 -7.58 8.86
N VAL A 83 -9.12 -8.76 8.30
CA VAL A 83 -10.08 -9.87 8.29
C VAL A 83 -9.44 -11.15 8.76
N HIS A 84 -10.24 -11.99 9.40
CA HIS A 84 -9.88 -13.38 9.65
C HIS A 84 -10.36 -14.23 8.47
N VAL A 85 -9.45 -15.03 7.90
CA VAL A 85 -9.72 -15.95 6.80
C VAL A 85 -9.70 -17.40 7.30
N ASN A 86 -10.59 -18.22 6.76
CA ASN A 86 -10.64 -19.67 6.98
C ASN A 86 -9.85 -20.36 5.86
N GLY A 87 -8.56 -20.60 6.07
CA GLY A 87 -7.67 -21.19 5.07
C GLY A 87 -6.83 -20.13 4.36
N THR A 88 -6.53 -20.36 3.09
CA THR A 88 -5.68 -19.48 2.27
C THR A 88 -6.50 -18.72 1.23
N PHE A 89 -5.95 -17.59 0.80
CA PHE A 89 -6.38 -16.83 -0.37
C PHE A 89 -5.18 -16.63 -1.30
N THR A 90 -5.45 -16.30 -2.56
CA THR A 90 -4.40 -16.13 -3.57
C THR A 90 -4.10 -14.64 -3.76
N VAL A 91 -2.81 -14.30 -3.81
CA VAL A 91 -2.32 -12.99 -4.24
C VAL A 91 -1.55 -13.16 -5.53
N CYS A 92 -1.93 -12.40 -6.56
CA CYS A 92 -1.31 -12.41 -7.88
C CYS A 92 -0.76 -11.04 -8.24
N PHE A 93 0.42 -11.03 -8.86
CA PHE A 93 1.06 -9.90 -9.52
C PHE A 93 1.01 -10.14 -11.02
N ASP A 94 0.34 -9.25 -11.79
CA ASP A 94 0.21 -9.39 -13.24
C ASP A 94 1.58 -9.32 -13.95
N ASP A 95 2.44 -8.42 -13.48
CA ASP A 95 3.88 -8.33 -13.74
C ASP A 95 4.62 -8.93 -12.53
N PRO A 96 5.11 -10.17 -12.61
CA PRO A 96 5.72 -10.87 -11.48
C PRO A 96 7.01 -10.17 -11.01
N PRO A 97 7.10 -9.73 -9.74
CA PRO A 97 8.35 -9.25 -9.17
C PRO A 97 9.35 -10.40 -8.98
N GLU A 98 10.63 -10.07 -8.76
CA GLU A 98 11.65 -11.08 -8.39
C GLU A 98 11.39 -11.58 -6.97
N LYS A 99 10.99 -10.66 -6.08
CA LYS A 99 10.70 -10.95 -4.68
C LYS A 99 9.41 -10.31 -4.21
N VAL A 100 8.70 -11.00 -3.33
CA VAL A 100 7.55 -10.44 -2.61
C VAL A 100 7.88 -10.36 -1.13
N PHE A 101 7.58 -9.21 -0.53
CA PHE A 101 7.68 -8.99 0.91
C PHE A 101 6.29 -8.76 1.49
N THR A 102 6.05 -9.24 2.70
CA THR A 102 4.85 -8.97 3.47
C THR A 102 5.18 -8.33 4.82
N PHE A 103 4.25 -7.57 5.38
CA PHE A 103 4.43 -6.92 6.67
C PHE A 103 3.91 -7.82 7.80
N ARG A 104 4.80 -8.29 8.68
CA ARG A 104 4.50 -9.14 9.84
C ARG A 104 5.18 -8.56 11.08
N GLN A 105 4.44 -8.43 12.17
CA GLN A 105 4.95 -8.00 13.48
C GLN A 105 5.76 -6.68 13.48
N GLY A 106 5.46 -5.76 12.57
CA GLY A 106 6.15 -4.46 12.49
C GLY A 106 7.34 -4.43 11.52
N GLU A 107 7.64 -5.53 10.83
CA GLU A 107 8.77 -5.65 9.93
C GLU A 107 8.36 -6.21 8.56
N TRP A 108 9.15 -5.89 7.54
CA TRP A 108 9.02 -6.48 6.20
C TRP A 108 9.80 -7.79 6.16
N VAL A 109 9.11 -8.87 5.82
CA VAL A 109 9.69 -10.21 5.68
C VAL A 109 9.43 -10.74 4.27
N GLU A 110 10.39 -11.47 3.72
CA GLU A 110 10.25 -12.12 2.40
C GLU A 110 9.20 -13.23 2.47
N VAL A 111 8.41 -13.39 1.41
CA VAL A 111 7.44 -14.49 1.29
C VAL A 111 8.17 -15.71 0.74
N ASP A 112 8.41 -16.69 1.60
CA ASP A 112 9.20 -17.89 1.27
C ASP A 112 8.56 -18.74 0.16
N ASP A 113 7.23 -18.76 0.06
CA ASP A 113 6.49 -19.57 -0.92
C ASP A 113 6.29 -18.88 -2.28
N TYR A 114 6.91 -17.70 -2.49
CA TYR A 114 6.87 -17.02 -3.77
C TYR A 114 7.98 -17.55 -4.70
N ASP A 115 7.58 -18.18 -5.79
CA ASP A 115 8.45 -18.87 -6.75
C ASP A 115 8.80 -18.03 -7.99
N GLY A 116 8.37 -16.77 -8.03
CA GLY A 116 8.61 -15.85 -9.16
C GLY A 116 7.58 -15.94 -10.29
N TYR A 117 6.54 -16.78 -10.17
CA TYR A 117 5.54 -16.96 -11.23
C TYR A 117 4.30 -16.06 -11.08
N GLY A 118 4.37 -15.05 -10.22
CA GLY A 118 3.36 -14.00 -10.10
C GLY A 118 2.27 -14.26 -9.06
N CYS A 119 1.87 -15.51 -8.82
CA CYS A 119 0.83 -15.85 -7.85
C CYS A 119 1.34 -16.75 -6.72
N PHE A 120 0.80 -16.56 -5.51
CA PHE A 120 1.04 -17.43 -4.37
C PHE A 120 -0.17 -17.46 -3.44
N GLU A 121 -0.27 -18.50 -2.62
CA GLU A 121 -1.30 -18.63 -1.58
C GLU A 121 -0.78 -18.17 -0.22
N THR A 122 -1.65 -17.57 0.58
CA THR A 122 -1.32 -17.06 1.91
C THR A 122 -2.58 -16.99 2.78
N ASP A 123 -2.43 -17.13 4.09
CA ASP A 123 -3.47 -16.87 5.10
C ASP A 123 -3.30 -15.49 5.76
N HIS A 124 -2.24 -14.77 5.38
CA HIS A 124 -1.82 -13.55 6.06
C HIS A 124 -2.35 -12.31 5.36
N PHE A 125 -3.49 -11.80 5.83
CA PHE A 125 -4.11 -10.59 5.28
C PHE A 125 -3.43 -9.32 5.80
N SER A 126 -2.58 -8.67 4.99
CA SER A 126 -1.71 -7.57 5.42
C SER A 126 -1.29 -6.66 4.24
N ARG A 127 -0.08 -6.10 4.32
CA ARG A 127 0.61 -5.36 3.26
C ARG A 127 1.54 -6.27 2.48
N TYR A 128 1.69 -5.97 1.20
CA TYR A 128 2.56 -6.69 0.27
C TYR A 128 3.34 -5.71 -0.58
N ARG A 129 4.59 -6.06 -0.89
CA ARG A 129 5.47 -5.27 -1.75
C ARG A 129 6.21 -6.17 -2.73
N GLY A 130 6.04 -5.93 -4.03
CA GLY A 130 6.87 -6.53 -5.08
C GLY A 130 8.17 -5.75 -5.26
N CYS A 131 9.30 -6.45 -5.41
CA CYS A 131 10.63 -5.89 -5.67
C CYS A 131 11.31 -6.55 -6.85
#